data_AF-A0A8T1Z2S5-F1
#
_entry.id   AF-A0A8T1Z2S5-F1
#
_cell.length_a   1.000
_cell.length_b   1.000
_cell.length_c   1.000
_cell.angle_alpha   90.00
_cell.angle_beta   90.00
_cell.angle_gamma   90.00
#
_symmetry.space_group_name_H-M   'P 1'
#
loop_
_entity.id
_entity.type
_entity.pdbx_description
1 polymer ?
#
loop_
_entity_poly.entity_id
_entity_poly.type
_entity_poly.pdbx_seq_one_letter_code
_entity_poly.pdbx_strand_id
1 'polypeptide(L)'
;MEKKQKNNLVLPEEALVKILARCSLRSIARFRSVCKEWKSIIDCDFFRDFYESLNSSSSSVSWSIMDNKNKTEIVGQYGCKRWGLTNSLGSYITRYNPETKVRKTSVLCCTDGLVLLYTETMEGAPMYHVGNPLLQQWVRIPFPPHLSGYDVVRLQEDENFNDSGLVTKMEKGVAVGYKVVWTLVSDVVSNELTFMIYSSETGLWITKEVRCLRSLIWSRLARSVPLNGILHWLATIDNSSIDANYVVAYDFYNGGGDECPIIPFPDIQQFQATRRFKRTMTTSAGFVVYCNVYSENNAGERGIRVWRLVSTNEHPNSWQLSWNVKTKERSALVKLEDTQV
;
A
#
# COMPACT_ATOMS: atom_id res chain seq x y z
N MET A 1 -49.69 28.81 -29.94
CA MET A 1 -48.61 28.43 -28.99
C MET A 1 -48.19 27.01 -29.32
N GLU A 2 -47.16 26.87 -30.16
CA GLU A 2 -46.58 25.56 -30.48
C GLU A 2 -45.79 25.05 -29.28
N LYS A 3 -46.18 23.89 -28.75
CA LYS A 3 -45.38 23.16 -27.77
C LYS A 3 -44.11 22.68 -28.48
N LYS A 4 -42.98 23.34 -28.22
CA LYS A 4 -41.65 22.81 -28.54
C LYS A 4 -41.51 21.44 -27.89
N GLN A 5 -41.59 20.39 -28.70
CA GLN A 5 -41.23 19.04 -28.32
C GLN A 5 -39.75 19.07 -27.94
N LYS A 6 -39.43 18.89 -26.66
CA LYS A 6 -38.05 18.64 -26.22
C LYS A 6 -37.65 17.31 -26.83
N ASN A 7 -36.94 17.35 -27.96
CA ASN A 7 -36.20 16.21 -28.46
C ASN A 7 -35.11 15.90 -27.42
N ASN A 8 -35.43 15.04 -26.45
CA ASN A 8 -34.41 14.36 -25.68
C ASN A 8 -33.67 13.46 -26.67
N LEU A 9 -32.52 13.94 -27.17
CA LEU A 9 -31.57 13.10 -27.89
C LEU A 9 -31.13 11.98 -26.93
N VAL A 10 -31.79 10.83 -27.03
CA VAL A 10 -31.37 9.62 -26.34
C VAL A 10 -30.17 9.10 -27.11
N LEU A 11 -28.98 9.38 -26.58
CA LEU A 11 -27.75 8.83 -27.13
C LEU A 11 -27.78 7.31 -26.92
N PRO A 12 -27.47 6.47 -27.94
CA PRO A 12 -27.37 5.03 -27.73
C PRO A 12 -26.35 4.69 -26.63
N GLU A 13 -26.65 3.71 -25.79
CA GLU A 13 -25.82 3.31 -24.65
C GLU A 13 -24.37 3.01 -25.08
N GLU A 14 -24.18 2.33 -26.21
CA GLU A 14 -22.84 2.05 -26.76
C GLU A 14 -22.05 3.32 -27.09
N ALA A 15 -22.71 4.35 -27.62
CA ALA A 15 -22.08 5.62 -27.91
C ALA A 15 -21.69 6.33 -26.62
N LEU A 16 -22.54 6.25 -25.60
CA LEU A 16 -22.28 6.81 -24.28
C LEU A 16 -21.08 6.12 -23.61
N VAL A 17 -21.01 4.79 -23.62
CA VAL A 17 -19.86 4.01 -23.14
C VAL A 17 -18.56 4.46 -23.84
N LYS A 18 -18.58 4.57 -25.18
CA LYS A 18 -17.42 5.00 -25.96
C LYS A 18 -16.99 6.45 -25.68
N ILE A 19 -17.91 7.33 -25.30
CA ILE A 19 -17.61 8.71 -24.91
C ILE A 19 -17.00 8.75 -23.50
N LEU A 20 -17.68 8.12 -22.54
CA LEU A 20 -17.25 8.06 -21.15
C LEU A 20 -15.86 7.40 -21.03
N ALA A 21 -15.59 6.34 -21.81
CA ALA A 21 -14.33 5.61 -21.72
C ALA A 21 -13.10 6.39 -22.23
N ARG A 22 -13.31 7.49 -22.97
CA ARG A 22 -12.24 8.40 -23.40
C ARG A 22 -11.91 9.47 -22.37
N CYS A 23 -12.69 9.56 -21.30
CA CYS A 23 -12.49 10.55 -20.26
C CYS A 23 -11.48 10.05 -19.20
N SER A 24 -10.88 10.98 -18.46
CA SER A 24 -10.03 10.62 -17.33
C SER A 24 -10.83 9.96 -16.21
N LEU A 25 -10.20 9.10 -15.41
CA LEU A 25 -10.79 8.47 -14.22
C LEU A 25 -11.39 9.50 -13.27
N ARG A 26 -10.74 10.67 -13.12
CA ARG A 26 -11.26 11.79 -12.33
C ARG A 26 -12.58 12.33 -12.86
N SER A 27 -12.71 12.47 -14.18
CA SER A 27 -13.97 12.90 -14.81
C SER A 27 -15.05 11.83 -14.69
N ILE A 28 -14.70 10.56 -14.95
CA ILE A 28 -15.60 9.41 -14.82
C ILE A 28 -16.15 9.32 -13.39
N ALA A 29 -15.32 9.51 -12.38
CA ALA A 29 -15.77 9.52 -10.99
C ALA A 29 -16.81 10.61 -10.69
N ARG A 30 -16.69 11.80 -11.32
CA ARG A 30 -17.69 12.88 -11.21
C ARG A 30 -18.97 12.56 -11.98
N PHE A 31 -18.83 11.89 -13.13
CA PHE A 31 -19.96 11.47 -13.97
C PHE A 31 -20.90 10.48 -13.27
N ARG A 32 -20.40 9.70 -12.31
CA ARG A 32 -21.23 8.87 -11.42
C ARG A 32 -22.31 9.66 -10.67
N SER A 33 -22.11 10.96 -10.46
CA SER A 33 -23.07 11.82 -9.74
C SER A 33 -24.07 12.54 -10.65
N VAL A 34 -24.00 12.36 -11.98
CA VAL A 34 -24.86 13.06 -12.94
C VAL A 34 -26.26 12.47 -12.96
N CYS A 35 -26.39 11.15 -13.16
CA CYS A 35 -27.67 10.44 -13.10
C CYS A 35 -27.46 8.94 -12.78
N LYS A 36 -28.55 8.25 -12.40
CA LYS A 36 -28.53 6.82 -12.06
C LYS A 36 -28.08 5.93 -13.21
N GLU A 37 -28.47 6.27 -14.43
CA GLU A 37 -28.12 5.53 -15.65
C GLU A 37 -26.61 5.58 -15.91
N TRP A 38 -26.00 6.77 -15.87
CA TRP A 38 -24.55 6.94 -16.04
C TRP A 38 -23.78 6.22 -14.94
N LYS A 39 -24.24 6.29 -13.69
CA LYS A 39 -23.67 5.53 -12.59
C LYS A 39 -23.70 4.02 -12.87
N SER A 40 -24.86 3.50 -13.31
CA SER A 40 -25.03 2.08 -13.62
C SER A 40 -24.09 1.62 -14.74
N ILE A 41 -23.93 2.44 -15.78
CA ILE A 41 -23.00 2.14 -16.89
C ILE A 41 -21.55 2.16 -16.40
N ILE A 42 -21.15 3.20 -15.65
CA ILE A 42 -19.76 3.34 -15.18
C ILE A 42 -19.36 2.25 -14.19
N ASP A 43 -20.31 1.79 -13.36
CA ASP A 43 -20.06 0.78 -12.32
C ASP A 43 -20.18 -0.66 -12.86
N CYS A 44 -20.56 -0.86 -14.14
CA CYS A 44 -20.67 -2.19 -14.72
C CYS A 44 -19.31 -2.77 -15.13
N ASP A 45 -19.22 -4.11 -15.09
CA ASP A 45 -18.00 -4.83 -15.43
C ASP A 45 -17.56 -4.57 -16.88
N PHE A 46 -18.52 -4.54 -17.79
CA PHE A 46 -18.28 -4.28 -19.21
C PHE A 46 -17.60 -2.93 -19.46
N PHE A 47 -18.06 -1.85 -18.80
CA PHE A 47 -17.47 -0.53 -18.97
C PHE A 47 -16.02 -0.50 -18.47
N ARG A 48 -15.75 -1.12 -17.32
CA ARG A 48 -14.41 -1.18 -16.74
C ARG A 48 -13.46 -1.96 -17.65
N ASP A 49 -13.85 -3.14 -18.11
CA ASP A 49 -13.01 -3.97 -18.97
C ASP A 49 -12.76 -3.27 -20.32
N PHE A 50 -13.79 -2.60 -20.86
CA PHE A 50 -13.65 -1.76 -22.05
C PHE A 50 -12.71 -0.57 -21.81
N TYR A 51 -12.86 0.14 -20.69
CA TYR A 51 -11.99 1.25 -20.29
C TYR A 51 -10.54 0.80 -20.18
N GLU A 52 -10.28 -0.31 -19.50
CA GLU A 52 -8.95 -0.89 -19.36
C GLU A 52 -8.38 -1.24 -20.73
N SER A 53 -9.13 -1.96 -21.58
CA SER A 53 -8.66 -2.34 -22.92
C SER A 53 -8.29 -1.13 -23.79
N LEU A 54 -9.09 -0.06 -23.72
CA LEU A 54 -8.87 1.16 -24.49
C LEU A 54 -7.67 1.97 -23.97
N ASN A 55 -7.41 1.92 -22.66
CA ASN A 55 -6.38 2.75 -22.00
C ASN A 55 -5.12 1.97 -21.59
N SER A 56 -5.06 0.66 -21.84
CA SER A 56 -3.92 -0.23 -21.53
C SER A 56 -2.68 0.13 -22.34
N SER A 57 -2.84 0.69 -23.53
CA SER A 57 -1.74 1.10 -24.43
C SER A 57 -1.04 2.40 -24.01
N SER A 58 -1.61 3.15 -23.05
CA SER A 58 -0.94 4.33 -22.48
C SER A 58 0.06 3.89 -21.41
N SER A 59 1.32 3.73 -21.81
CA SER A 59 2.47 3.34 -20.96
C SER A 59 2.80 4.27 -19.79
N SER A 60 2.02 5.33 -19.56
CA SER A 60 2.27 6.30 -18.50
C SER A 60 1.45 5.94 -17.27
N VAL A 61 2.09 5.40 -16.24
CA VAL A 61 1.49 5.28 -14.90
C VAL A 61 1.94 6.51 -14.10
N SER A 62 1.01 7.16 -13.41
CA SER A 62 1.38 8.18 -12.43
C SER A 62 1.85 7.50 -11.15
N TRP A 63 3.00 7.90 -10.63
CA TRP A 63 3.54 7.39 -9.38
C TRP A 63 4.27 8.49 -8.63
N SER A 64 4.42 8.31 -7.32
CA SER A 64 5.05 9.28 -6.44
C SER A 64 5.77 8.56 -5.31
N ILE A 65 6.94 9.05 -4.95
CA ILE A 65 7.72 8.62 -3.78
C ILE A 65 7.60 9.74 -2.76
N MET A 66 7.03 9.41 -1.60
CA MET A 66 6.80 10.34 -0.51
C MET A 66 7.81 10.10 0.61
N ASP A 67 8.39 11.18 1.13
CA ASP A 67 9.09 11.15 2.41
C ASP A 67 8.06 11.17 3.54
N ASN A 68 7.99 10.10 4.32
CA ASN A 68 7.04 10.02 5.41
C ASN A 68 7.42 10.93 6.60
N LYS A 69 8.70 11.28 6.75
CA LYS A 69 9.19 12.17 7.83
C LYS A 69 8.87 13.63 7.52
N ASN A 70 9.24 14.07 6.33
CA ASN A 70 9.10 15.48 5.92
C ASN A 70 7.76 15.78 5.24
N LYS A 71 6.94 14.77 4.97
CA LYS A 71 5.60 14.90 4.34
C LYS A 71 5.67 15.50 2.94
N THR A 72 6.82 15.38 2.30
CA THR A 72 7.09 15.94 0.99
C THR A 72 7.17 14.82 -0.04
N GLU A 73 6.63 15.09 -1.22
CA GLU A 73 6.94 14.28 -2.38
C GLU A 73 8.41 14.50 -2.74
N ILE A 74 9.19 13.42 -2.78
CA ILE A 74 10.60 13.46 -3.16
C ILE A 74 10.70 13.50 -4.69
N VAL A 75 10.02 12.57 -5.37
CA VAL A 75 9.96 12.44 -6.83
C VAL A 75 8.60 11.90 -7.20
N GLY A 76 8.03 12.40 -8.31
CA GLY A 76 6.84 11.82 -8.88
C GLY A 76 6.79 11.99 -10.39
N GLN A 77 6.22 10.98 -11.05
CA GLN A 77 5.79 11.09 -12.44
C GLN A 77 4.28 11.36 -12.43
N TYR A 78 3.89 12.54 -12.90
CA TYR A 78 2.48 12.94 -13.00
C TYR A 78 2.12 13.34 -14.45
N GLY A 79 0.85 13.62 -14.70
CA GLY A 79 0.36 14.01 -16.03
C GLY A 79 -0.12 12.83 -16.90
N CYS A 80 -0.30 11.64 -16.33
CA CYS A 80 -1.00 10.57 -17.02
C CYS A 80 -2.44 11.02 -17.35
N LYS A 81 -2.75 11.10 -18.66
CA LYS A 81 -4.08 11.48 -19.17
C LYS A 81 -5.19 10.60 -18.62
N ARG A 82 -4.90 9.31 -18.41
CA ARG A 82 -5.84 8.33 -17.84
C ARG A 82 -6.34 8.76 -16.47
N TRP A 83 -5.45 9.22 -15.58
CA TRP A 83 -5.84 9.68 -14.25
C TRP A 83 -6.44 11.09 -14.23
N GLY A 84 -6.04 11.96 -15.17
CA GLY A 84 -6.52 13.35 -15.22
C GLY A 84 -6.03 14.19 -14.03
N LEU A 85 -4.86 13.84 -13.49
CA LEU A 85 -4.22 14.56 -12.40
C LEU A 85 -3.46 15.75 -12.97
N THR A 86 -3.81 16.95 -12.51
CA THR A 86 -3.19 18.21 -12.92
C THR A 86 -2.06 18.63 -11.97
N ASN A 87 -1.98 17.99 -10.80
CA ASN A 87 -1.00 18.25 -9.76
C ASN A 87 -0.39 16.92 -9.28
N SER A 88 0.62 16.98 -8.44
CA SER A 88 1.22 15.78 -7.86
C SER A 88 0.27 15.02 -6.94
N LEU A 89 0.50 13.72 -6.77
CA LEU A 89 -0.28 12.85 -5.88
C LEU A 89 -0.21 13.34 -4.43
N GLY A 90 0.97 13.75 -3.97
CA GLY A 90 1.15 14.35 -2.64
C GLY A 90 0.24 15.55 -2.39
N SER A 91 0.02 16.39 -3.40
CA SER A 91 -0.87 17.56 -3.28
C SER A 91 -2.35 17.21 -3.06
N TYR A 92 -2.80 16.02 -3.47
CA TYR A 92 -4.18 15.58 -3.22
C TYR A 92 -4.34 15.01 -1.81
N ILE A 93 -3.27 14.46 -1.25
CA ILE A 93 -3.25 14.00 0.15
C ILE A 93 -3.23 15.22 1.08
N THR A 94 -2.44 16.25 0.79
CA THR A 94 -2.37 17.47 1.62
C THR A 94 -3.62 18.34 1.57
N ARG A 95 -4.49 18.17 0.57
CA ARG A 95 -5.83 18.80 0.53
C ARG A 95 -6.81 18.25 1.55
N TYR A 96 -6.44 17.18 2.27
CA TYR A 96 -7.21 16.71 3.39
C TYR A 96 -7.51 17.87 4.34
N ASN A 97 -8.79 18.24 4.42
CA ASN A 97 -9.28 19.32 5.28
C ASN A 97 -10.11 18.70 6.41
N PRO A 98 -9.47 18.31 7.54
CA PRO A 98 -10.19 17.73 8.66
C PRO A 98 -11.18 18.73 9.26
N GLU A 99 -12.24 18.19 9.89
CA GLU A 99 -13.22 19.00 10.64
C GLU A 99 -12.55 19.79 11.78
N THR A 100 -11.50 19.21 12.36
CA THR A 100 -10.71 19.80 13.46
C THR A 100 -9.35 20.26 12.96
N LYS A 101 -8.84 21.39 13.47
CA LYS A 101 -7.46 21.83 13.17
C LYS A 101 -6.44 20.78 13.63
N VAL A 102 -5.53 20.42 12.74
CA VAL A 102 -4.49 19.42 12.98
C VAL A 102 -3.10 20.05 12.99
N ARG A 103 -2.24 19.60 13.92
CA ARG A 103 -0.82 20.00 13.98
C ARG A 103 0.07 19.13 13.09
N LYS A 104 -0.31 17.87 12.91
CA LYS A 104 0.46 16.86 12.16
C LYS A 104 -0.47 15.98 11.33
N THR A 105 -0.01 15.65 10.13
CA THR A 105 -0.63 14.69 9.20
C THR A 105 0.49 13.84 8.61
N SER A 106 0.34 12.52 8.62
CA SER A 106 1.30 11.56 8.12
C SER A 106 0.59 10.46 7.32
N VAL A 107 1.22 10.01 6.24
CA VAL A 107 0.71 8.89 5.44
C VAL A 107 1.25 7.60 6.04
N LEU A 108 0.38 6.77 6.59
CA LEU A 108 0.81 5.51 7.18
C LEU A 108 0.96 4.41 6.12
N CYS A 109 -0.01 4.33 5.21
CA CYS A 109 -0.06 3.27 4.21
C CYS A 109 -0.92 3.66 3.01
N CYS A 110 -0.68 3.02 1.87
CA CYS A 110 -1.52 3.13 0.69
C CYS A 110 -1.70 1.76 0.03
N THR A 111 -2.91 1.47 -0.43
CA THR A 111 -3.22 0.23 -1.17
C THR A 111 -4.48 0.44 -2.00
N ASP A 112 -4.49 -0.08 -3.23
CA ASP A 112 -5.64 -0.04 -4.17
C ASP A 112 -6.33 1.33 -4.31
N GLY A 113 -5.55 2.42 -4.23
CA GLY A 113 -6.04 3.79 -4.33
C GLY A 113 -6.64 4.38 -3.04
N LEU A 114 -6.70 3.61 -1.96
CA LEU A 114 -6.98 4.09 -0.62
C LEU A 114 -5.68 4.46 0.12
N VAL A 115 -5.81 5.41 1.04
CA VAL A 115 -4.73 5.90 1.88
C VAL A 115 -5.17 5.90 3.34
N LEU A 116 -4.34 5.35 4.22
CA LEU A 116 -4.46 5.47 5.67
C LEU A 116 -3.62 6.67 6.13
N LEU A 117 -4.29 7.63 6.78
CA LEU A 117 -3.68 8.81 7.36
C LEU A 117 -3.70 8.73 8.87
N TYR A 118 -2.56 9.11 9.46
CA TYR A 118 -2.47 9.56 10.83
C TYR A 118 -2.59 11.07 10.86
N THR A 119 -3.37 11.59 11.80
CA THR A 119 -3.46 13.02 12.09
C THR A 119 -3.47 13.26 13.57
N GLU A 120 -3.04 14.44 13.97
CA GLU A 120 -2.93 14.81 15.37
C GLU A 120 -3.53 16.20 15.57
N THR A 121 -4.42 16.35 16.54
CA THR A 121 -5.04 17.64 16.87
C THR A 121 -4.01 18.61 17.43
N MET A 122 -4.39 19.88 17.58
CA MET A 122 -3.54 20.87 18.25
C MET A 122 -3.18 20.48 19.68
N GLU A 123 -4.11 19.81 20.39
CA GLU A 123 -3.92 19.29 21.74
C GLU A 123 -3.07 18.00 21.79
N GLY A 124 -2.68 17.44 20.64
CA GLY A 124 -1.91 16.19 20.58
C GLY A 124 -2.75 14.91 20.54
N ALA A 125 -4.07 15.00 20.34
CA ALA A 125 -4.91 13.81 20.26
C ALA A 125 -4.75 13.11 18.89
N PRO A 126 -4.45 11.80 18.85
CA PRO A 126 -4.29 11.07 17.60
C PRO A 126 -5.66 10.84 16.93
N MET A 127 -5.67 10.73 15.60
CA MET A 127 -6.84 10.41 14.80
C MET A 127 -6.43 9.70 13.51
N TYR A 128 -7.19 8.69 13.11
CA TYR A 128 -6.93 7.90 11.89
C TYR A 128 -8.04 8.10 10.88
N HIS A 129 -7.66 8.19 9.60
CA HIS A 129 -8.59 8.35 8.51
C HIS A 129 -8.22 7.43 7.36
N VAL A 130 -9.20 6.72 6.80
CA VAL A 130 -9.04 6.01 5.53
C VAL A 130 -9.81 6.76 4.46
N GLY A 131 -9.21 6.96 3.31
CA GLY A 131 -9.90 7.66 2.23
C GLY A 131 -9.24 7.55 0.89
N ASN A 132 -9.98 8.07 -0.10
CA ASN A 132 -9.52 8.20 -1.47
C ASN A 132 -9.11 9.67 -1.72
N PRO A 133 -7.81 9.96 -1.85
CA PRO A 133 -7.32 11.32 -2.08
C PRO A 133 -7.82 11.93 -3.40
N LEU A 134 -8.11 11.12 -4.41
CA LEU A 134 -8.63 11.63 -5.68
C LEU A 134 -10.07 12.13 -5.53
N LEU A 135 -10.90 11.40 -4.78
CA LEU A 135 -12.29 11.74 -4.54
C LEU A 135 -12.50 12.70 -3.37
N GLN A 136 -11.46 12.93 -2.56
CA GLN A 136 -11.54 13.70 -1.32
C GLN A 136 -12.62 13.14 -0.37
N GLN A 137 -12.76 11.82 -0.37
CA GLN A 137 -13.66 11.10 0.50
C GLN A 137 -12.83 10.44 1.59
N TRP A 138 -13.08 10.83 2.83
CA TRP A 138 -12.34 10.39 3.99
C TRP A 138 -13.32 9.93 5.06
N VAL A 139 -12.99 8.82 5.71
CA VAL A 139 -13.75 8.25 6.82
C VAL A 139 -12.83 8.21 8.02
N ARG A 140 -13.28 8.79 9.13
CA ARG A 140 -12.59 8.69 10.42
C ARG A 140 -12.78 7.29 10.99
N ILE A 141 -11.68 6.68 11.41
CA ILE A 141 -11.68 5.37 12.04
C ILE A 141 -11.81 5.56 13.55
N PRO A 142 -12.80 4.92 14.22
CA PRO A 142 -12.90 4.95 15.67
C PRO A 142 -11.74 4.18 16.29
N PHE A 143 -11.36 4.49 17.52
CA PHE A 143 -10.43 3.64 18.25
C PHE A 143 -11.08 2.31 18.66
N PRO A 144 -10.27 1.27 18.93
CA PRO A 144 -10.76 0.09 19.63
C PRO A 144 -11.53 0.49 20.90
N PRO A 145 -12.68 -0.14 21.22
CA PRO A 145 -13.58 0.33 22.29
C PRO A 145 -12.95 0.46 23.68
N HIS A 146 -11.86 -0.25 23.92
CA HIS A 146 -11.15 -0.29 25.21
C HIS A 146 -9.95 0.66 25.26
N LEU A 147 -9.67 1.42 24.19
CA LEU A 147 -8.54 2.34 24.11
C LEU A 147 -9.04 3.79 24.02
N SER A 148 -8.49 4.64 24.90
CA SER A 148 -8.59 6.08 24.79
C SER A 148 -7.50 6.64 23.87
N GLY A 149 -7.62 7.92 23.50
CA GLY A 149 -6.54 8.60 22.76
C GLY A 149 -5.21 8.62 23.52
N TYR A 150 -5.25 8.65 24.86
CA TYR A 150 -4.05 8.57 25.69
C TYR A 150 -3.38 7.20 25.59
N ASP A 151 -4.17 6.12 25.62
CA ASP A 151 -3.65 4.76 25.48
C ASP A 151 -3.00 4.56 24.11
N VAL A 152 -3.59 5.14 23.05
CA VAL A 152 -3.03 5.11 21.69
C VAL A 152 -1.69 5.83 21.63
N VAL A 153 -1.56 7.02 22.23
CA VAL A 153 -0.27 7.74 22.28
C VAL A 153 0.80 6.90 22.98
N ARG A 154 0.45 6.26 24.10
CA ARG A 154 1.37 5.38 24.82
C ARG A 154 1.76 4.14 24.01
N LEU A 155 0.83 3.53 23.28
CA LEU A 155 1.13 2.43 22.37
C LEU A 155 2.07 2.86 21.24
N GLN A 156 1.93 4.07 20.72
CA GLN A 156 2.81 4.60 19.67
C GLN A 156 4.26 4.84 20.14
N GLU A 157 4.51 4.89 21.46
CA GLU A 157 5.86 4.94 22.04
C GLU A 157 6.52 3.55 22.12
N ASP A 158 5.74 2.47 21.96
CA ASP A 158 6.22 1.09 22.00
C ASP A 158 6.74 0.65 20.62
N GLU A 159 8.00 0.23 20.54
CA GLU A 159 8.62 -0.28 19.30
C GLU A 159 7.97 -1.58 18.82
N ASN A 160 7.25 -2.28 19.70
CA ASN A 160 6.52 -3.51 19.41
C ASN A 160 5.10 -3.28 18.88
N PHE A 161 4.70 -2.02 18.69
CA PHE A 161 3.40 -1.63 18.13
C PHE A 161 3.56 -1.04 16.73
N ASN A 162 2.61 -1.35 15.85
CA ASN A 162 2.50 -0.73 14.54
C ASN A 162 1.03 -0.46 14.18
N ASP A 163 0.73 0.78 13.79
CA ASP A 163 -0.61 1.26 13.43
C ASP A 163 -0.80 1.44 11.90
N SER A 164 0.19 1.07 11.10
CA SER A 164 0.22 1.36 9.65
C SER A 164 -0.44 0.31 8.76
N GLY A 165 -1.04 -0.75 9.29
CA GLY A 165 -1.63 -1.80 8.46
C GLY A 165 -2.92 -1.34 7.76
N LEU A 166 -2.95 -1.42 6.43
CA LEU A 166 -4.15 -1.22 5.62
C LEU A 166 -4.24 -2.30 4.55
N VAL A 167 -5.36 -3.02 4.50
CA VAL A 167 -5.62 -4.04 3.47
C VAL A 167 -7.02 -3.90 2.89
N THR A 168 -7.13 -4.15 1.60
CA THR A 168 -8.34 -3.96 0.79
C THR A 168 -8.86 -5.29 0.27
N LYS A 169 -10.19 -5.39 0.19
CA LYS A 169 -10.87 -6.47 -0.53
C LYS A 169 -11.23 -5.97 -1.91
N MET A 170 -10.65 -6.58 -2.92
CA MET A 170 -10.90 -6.25 -4.32
C MET A 170 -11.86 -7.27 -4.93
N GLU A 171 -12.98 -6.80 -5.46
CA GLU A 171 -13.91 -7.62 -6.25
C GLU A 171 -14.02 -6.99 -7.63
N LYS A 172 -13.61 -7.73 -8.66
CA LYS A 172 -13.63 -7.28 -10.06
C LYS A 172 -13.00 -5.89 -10.23
N GLY A 173 -11.82 -5.64 -9.66
CA GLY A 173 -11.11 -4.36 -9.78
C GLY A 173 -11.72 -3.19 -8.99
N VAL A 174 -12.69 -3.43 -8.11
CA VAL A 174 -13.27 -2.43 -7.21
C VAL A 174 -12.95 -2.78 -5.77
N ALA A 175 -12.48 -1.80 -5.00
CA ALA A 175 -12.35 -1.94 -3.54
C ALA A 175 -13.75 -1.94 -2.91
N VAL A 176 -14.20 -3.11 -2.46
CA VAL A 176 -15.52 -3.29 -1.82
C VAL A 176 -15.46 -3.20 -0.30
N GLY A 177 -14.27 -3.33 0.27
CA GLY A 177 -14.04 -3.21 1.70
C GLY A 177 -12.57 -2.96 2.01
N TYR A 178 -12.30 -2.48 3.21
CA TYR A 178 -10.96 -2.34 3.75
C TYR A 178 -10.93 -2.74 5.22
N LYS A 179 -9.75 -3.13 5.68
CA LYS A 179 -9.43 -3.36 7.07
C LYS A 179 -8.23 -2.51 7.48
N VAL A 180 -8.33 -1.87 8.63
CA VAL A 180 -7.19 -1.22 9.29
C VAL A 180 -6.67 -2.21 10.33
N VAL A 181 -5.37 -2.44 10.33
CA VAL A 181 -4.73 -3.46 11.16
C VAL A 181 -3.67 -2.79 12.01
N TRP A 182 -3.87 -2.83 13.32
CA TRP A 182 -2.81 -2.54 14.27
C TRP A 182 -2.18 -3.85 14.72
N THR A 183 -0.85 -3.90 14.70
CA THR A 183 -0.07 -5.10 14.99
C THR A 183 0.73 -4.89 16.26
N LEU A 184 0.66 -5.86 17.16
CA LEU A 184 1.42 -5.90 18.40
C LEU A 184 2.21 -7.19 18.46
N VAL A 185 3.43 -7.10 18.97
CA VAL A 185 4.22 -8.26 19.38
C VAL A 185 4.52 -8.15 20.88
N SER A 186 4.57 -9.27 21.58
CA SER A 186 4.73 -9.29 23.04
C SER A 186 6.12 -8.82 23.50
N ASP A 187 7.13 -9.00 22.65
CA ASP A 187 8.53 -8.65 22.87
C ASP A 187 9.22 -8.53 21.51
N VAL A 188 10.42 -7.93 21.48
CA VAL A 188 11.29 -7.80 20.31
C VAL A 188 11.52 -9.14 19.65
N VAL A 189 11.63 -10.21 20.46
CA VAL A 189 11.71 -11.60 20.01
C VAL A 189 10.42 -12.33 20.38
N SER A 190 9.57 -12.61 19.40
CA SER A 190 8.30 -13.30 19.64
C SER A 190 7.89 -14.15 18.46
N ASN A 191 7.18 -15.24 18.74
CA ASN A 191 6.44 -16.00 17.74
C ASN A 191 4.95 -15.68 17.76
N GLU A 192 4.49 -14.76 18.61
CA GLU A 192 3.07 -14.41 18.74
C GLU A 192 2.86 -13.00 18.20
N LEU A 193 1.82 -12.83 17.39
CA LEU A 193 1.34 -11.51 16.98
C LEU A 193 -0.12 -11.35 17.40
N THR A 194 -0.43 -10.15 17.86
CA THR A 194 -1.80 -9.73 18.13
C THR A 194 -2.19 -8.67 17.13
N PHE A 195 -3.25 -8.93 16.38
CA PHE A 195 -3.86 -7.99 15.45
C PHE A 195 -5.11 -7.40 16.07
N MET A 196 -5.18 -6.07 16.16
CA MET A 196 -6.45 -5.37 16.29
C MET A 196 -6.90 -4.96 14.89
N ILE A 197 -8.08 -5.39 14.48
CA ILE A 197 -8.55 -5.31 13.09
C ILE A 197 -9.88 -4.57 13.07
N TYR A 198 -9.90 -3.37 12.49
CA TYR A 198 -11.12 -2.68 12.12
C TYR A 198 -11.60 -3.17 10.75
N SER A 199 -12.89 -3.45 10.59
CA SER A 199 -13.49 -3.76 9.29
C SER A 199 -14.44 -2.66 8.83
N SER A 200 -14.28 -2.18 7.59
CA SER A 200 -15.22 -1.23 6.99
C SER A 200 -16.61 -1.82 6.77
N GLU A 201 -16.73 -3.15 6.66
CA GLU A 201 -18.00 -3.84 6.44
C GLU A 201 -18.87 -3.86 7.70
N THR A 202 -18.26 -4.04 8.88
CA THR A 202 -18.97 -4.14 10.16
C THR A 202 -18.91 -2.85 10.97
N GLY A 203 -17.92 -1.98 10.70
CA GLY A 203 -17.64 -0.80 11.53
C GLY A 203 -17.08 -1.12 12.91
N LEU A 204 -16.66 -2.38 13.15
CA LEU A 204 -16.21 -2.87 14.44
C LEU A 204 -14.74 -3.30 14.42
N TRP A 205 -14.13 -3.24 15.59
CA TRP A 205 -12.82 -3.81 15.88
C TRP A 205 -12.94 -5.24 16.40
N ILE A 206 -12.07 -6.12 15.95
CA ILE A 206 -11.84 -7.44 16.54
C ILE A 206 -10.36 -7.59 16.91
N THR A 207 -10.08 -8.41 17.92
CA THR A 207 -8.71 -8.82 18.24
C THR A 207 -8.51 -10.26 17.77
N LYS A 208 -7.40 -10.51 17.06
CA LYS A 208 -7.00 -11.85 16.66
C LYS A 208 -5.55 -12.09 17.06
N GLU A 209 -5.32 -13.20 17.73
CA GLU A 209 -3.97 -13.70 18.04
C GLU A 209 -3.58 -14.74 17.01
N VAL A 210 -2.33 -14.67 16.55
CA VAL A 210 -1.75 -15.59 15.58
C VAL A 210 -0.34 -15.95 16.00
N ARG A 211 0.14 -17.09 15.51
CA ARG A 211 1.47 -17.58 15.84
C ARG A 211 2.30 -17.82 14.59
N CYS A 212 3.60 -17.61 14.70
CA CYS A 212 4.59 -18.08 13.75
C CYS A 212 5.14 -19.42 14.24
N LEU A 213 5.52 -20.31 13.32
CA LEU A 213 6.15 -21.58 13.65
C LEU A 213 7.49 -21.42 14.40
N ARG A 214 8.09 -20.23 14.36
CA ARG A 214 9.38 -19.91 14.97
C ARG A 214 9.34 -18.53 15.59
N SER A 215 10.11 -18.34 16.67
CA SER A 215 10.35 -17.02 17.25
C SER A 215 11.16 -16.16 16.28
N LEU A 216 10.72 -14.92 16.13
CA LEU A 216 11.25 -13.96 15.17
C LEU A 216 11.57 -12.65 15.90
N ILE A 217 12.59 -11.96 15.40
CA ILE A 217 12.97 -10.60 15.79
C ILE A 217 12.19 -9.63 14.90
N TRP A 218 11.40 -8.76 15.52
CA TRP A 218 10.46 -7.85 14.86
C TRP A 218 10.94 -6.40 14.73
N SER A 219 12.24 -6.19 14.49
CA SER A 219 12.87 -4.85 14.41
C SER A 219 12.34 -3.91 13.31
N ARG A 220 11.46 -4.40 12.43
CA ARG A 220 10.92 -3.66 11.28
C ARG A 220 9.41 -3.78 11.15
N LEU A 221 8.73 -4.01 12.28
CA LEU A 221 7.29 -4.18 12.34
C LEU A 221 6.52 -3.04 11.65
N ALA A 222 7.02 -1.80 11.79
CA ALA A 222 6.43 -0.59 11.20
C ALA A 222 6.49 -0.50 9.66
N ARG A 223 7.11 -1.45 8.95
CA ARG A 223 7.33 -1.40 7.49
C ARG A 223 6.58 -2.51 6.74
N SER A 224 5.33 -2.77 7.14
CA SER A 224 4.49 -3.75 6.47
C SER A 224 4.13 -3.33 5.05
N VAL A 225 4.09 -4.29 4.12
CA VAL A 225 3.71 -4.07 2.72
C VAL A 225 2.38 -4.76 2.42
N PRO A 226 1.32 -4.01 2.08
CA PRO A 226 0.04 -4.60 1.70
C PRO A 226 0.02 -5.05 0.24
N LEU A 227 -0.60 -6.19 -0.03
CA LEU A 227 -0.94 -6.62 -1.38
C LEU A 227 -2.08 -7.64 -1.33
N ASN A 228 -3.14 -7.44 -2.11
CA ASN A 228 -4.24 -8.42 -2.28
C ASN A 228 -4.83 -8.93 -0.96
N GLY A 229 -5.06 -8.05 0.00
CA GLY A 229 -5.61 -8.45 1.31
C GLY A 229 -4.60 -9.01 2.31
N ILE A 230 -3.33 -9.13 1.93
CA ILE A 230 -2.25 -9.71 2.72
C ILE A 230 -1.27 -8.60 3.15
N LEU A 231 -0.89 -8.58 4.42
CA LEU A 231 0.26 -7.79 4.87
C LEU A 231 1.51 -8.65 4.92
N HIS A 232 2.64 -8.06 4.54
CA HIS A 232 3.94 -8.70 4.52
C HIS A 232 4.92 -7.91 5.39
N TRP A 233 5.59 -8.58 6.33
CA TRP A 233 6.54 -7.98 7.25
C TRP A 233 7.93 -8.58 7.08
N LEU A 234 8.94 -7.75 7.32
CA LEU A 234 10.34 -8.18 7.37
C LEU A 234 10.67 -8.66 8.79
N ALA A 235 11.22 -9.88 8.90
CA ALA A 235 11.58 -10.50 10.16
C ALA A 235 12.93 -11.24 10.11
N THR A 236 13.50 -11.52 11.28
CA THR A 236 14.78 -12.23 11.42
C THR A 236 14.65 -13.39 12.43
N ILE A 237 15.26 -14.55 12.21
CA ILE A 237 15.25 -15.65 13.19
C ILE A 237 16.50 -15.63 14.09
N ASP A 238 17.61 -15.04 13.61
CA ASP A 238 18.91 -15.09 14.24
C ASP A 238 19.53 -13.69 14.45
N ASN A 239 20.14 -13.48 15.62
CA ASN A 239 20.81 -12.22 15.94
C ASN A 239 22.19 -12.09 15.22
N SER A 240 22.59 -13.10 14.44
CA SER A 240 23.83 -13.10 13.66
C SER A 240 23.75 -12.28 12.37
N SER A 241 22.55 -11.94 11.90
CA SER A 241 22.38 -11.15 10.69
C SER A 241 22.08 -9.69 11.01
N ILE A 242 22.75 -8.79 10.29
CA ILE A 242 22.57 -7.34 10.41
C ILE A 242 21.18 -6.88 9.88
N ASP A 243 20.42 -7.78 9.24
CA ASP A 243 19.22 -7.43 8.48
C ASP A 243 18.22 -8.60 8.30
N ALA A 244 16.95 -8.28 8.01
CA ALA A 244 15.82 -9.21 7.97
C ALA A 244 16.00 -10.35 6.97
N ASN A 245 15.89 -11.61 7.42
CA ASN A 245 16.15 -12.82 6.64
C ASN A 245 14.90 -13.55 6.12
N TYR A 246 13.74 -13.14 6.60
CA TYR A 246 12.46 -13.75 6.27
C TYR A 246 11.40 -12.69 5.99
N VAL A 247 10.37 -13.10 5.27
CA VAL A 247 9.12 -12.38 5.11
C VAL A 247 8.03 -13.17 5.81
N VAL A 248 7.30 -12.53 6.71
CA VAL A 248 6.08 -13.09 7.27
C VAL A 248 4.90 -12.51 6.52
N ALA A 249 3.92 -13.33 6.16
CA ALA A 249 2.71 -12.88 5.48
C ALA A 249 1.47 -13.32 6.25
N TYR A 250 0.41 -12.52 6.21
CA TYR A 250 -0.87 -12.91 6.80
C TYR A 250 -2.06 -12.37 5.99
N ASP A 251 -3.01 -13.25 5.66
CA ASP A 251 -4.19 -12.94 4.85
C ASP A 251 -5.39 -12.57 5.75
N PHE A 252 -5.83 -11.31 5.64
CA PHE A 252 -6.90 -10.77 6.46
C PHE A 252 -8.31 -11.04 5.93
N TYR A 253 -8.47 -11.59 4.72
CA TYR A 253 -9.79 -11.85 4.12
C TYR A 253 -10.08 -13.33 3.91
N ASN A 254 -9.10 -14.14 3.53
CA ASN A 254 -9.29 -15.57 3.33
C ASN A 254 -9.05 -16.40 4.59
N GLY A 255 -8.96 -15.73 5.74
CA GLY A 255 -8.81 -16.37 7.03
C GLY A 255 -7.53 -17.19 7.10
N GLY A 256 -6.39 -16.58 6.72
CA GLY A 256 -5.07 -17.13 7.02
C GLY A 256 -5.13 -17.68 8.43
N GLY A 257 -4.81 -18.97 8.58
CA GLY A 257 -5.17 -19.74 9.77
C GLY A 257 -4.56 -19.16 11.06
N ASP A 258 -4.41 -19.98 12.09
CA ASP A 258 -3.78 -19.47 13.31
C ASP A 258 -2.25 -19.38 13.19
N GLU A 259 -1.72 -19.72 12.01
CA GLU A 259 -0.29 -19.69 11.69
C GLU A 259 0.06 -18.71 10.55
N CYS A 260 1.14 -17.94 10.75
CA CYS A 260 1.71 -17.06 9.75
C CYS A 260 2.84 -17.76 8.98
N PRO A 261 2.75 -17.90 7.64
CA PRO A 261 3.84 -18.45 6.83
C PRO A 261 5.11 -17.60 6.92
N ILE A 262 6.26 -18.28 7.08
CA ILE A 262 7.58 -17.67 7.14
C ILE A 262 8.36 -17.99 5.86
N ILE A 263 8.57 -16.97 5.03
CA ILE A 263 9.15 -17.13 3.70
C ILE A 263 10.63 -16.71 3.73
N PRO A 264 11.59 -17.62 3.53
CA PRO A 264 13.00 -17.25 3.50
C PRO A 264 13.35 -16.46 2.23
N PHE A 265 14.25 -15.49 2.36
CA PHE A 265 14.84 -14.83 1.19
C PHE A 265 15.76 -15.79 0.41
N PRO A 266 15.84 -15.67 -0.93
CA PRO A 266 16.55 -16.63 -1.77
C PRO A 266 18.08 -16.55 -1.61
N ASP A 267 18.59 -15.45 -1.07
CA ASP A 267 20.02 -15.18 -0.90
C ASP A 267 20.52 -15.35 0.54
N ILE A 268 19.71 -15.98 1.41
CA ILE A 268 20.00 -16.13 2.84
C ILE A 268 21.31 -16.88 3.14
N GLN A 269 21.79 -17.76 2.27
CA GLN A 269 23.03 -18.53 2.52
C GLN A 269 24.26 -18.04 1.73
N GLN A 270 24.08 -17.52 0.52
CA GLN A 270 25.21 -17.26 -0.40
C GLN A 270 25.80 -15.84 -0.33
N PHE A 271 25.01 -14.85 0.09
CA PHE A 271 25.40 -13.43 -0.04
C PHE A 271 25.31 -12.63 1.26
N GLN A 272 25.16 -13.30 2.42
CA GLN A 272 25.11 -12.61 3.72
C GLN A 272 26.37 -11.77 3.96
N ALA A 273 27.56 -12.30 3.68
CA ALA A 273 28.83 -11.63 3.92
C ALA A 273 29.15 -10.48 2.93
N THR A 274 28.53 -10.47 1.74
CA THR A 274 28.82 -9.50 0.68
C THR A 274 27.72 -8.45 0.49
N ARG A 275 26.67 -8.52 1.30
CA ARG A 275 25.58 -7.54 1.30
C ARG A 275 26.02 -6.23 1.93
N ARG A 276 25.58 -5.14 1.29
CA ARG A 276 25.91 -3.76 1.72
C ARG A 276 24.74 -2.99 2.32
N PHE A 277 23.50 -3.36 2.01
CA PHE A 277 22.31 -2.56 2.35
C PHE A 277 21.22 -3.40 2.98
N LYS A 278 20.42 -2.78 3.86
CA LYS A 278 19.22 -3.41 4.42
C LYS A 278 18.22 -3.73 3.30
N ARG A 279 17.62 -4.92 3.34
CA ARG A 279 16.57 -5.36 2.42
C ARG A 279 15.42 -4.37 2.49
N THR A 280 14.82 -4.05 1.37
CA THR A 280 13.57 -3.28 1.34
C THR A 280 12.55 -4.03 0.53
N MET A 281 11.28 -3.86 0.91
CA MET A 281 10.15 -4.48 0.24
C MET A 281 9.18 -3.41 -0.21
N THR A 282 8.53 -3.68 -1.34
CA THR A 282 7.47 -2.86 -1.91
C THR A 282 6.57 -3.73 -2.78
N THR A 283 5.59 -3.15 -3.43
CA THR A 283 4.78 -3.82 -4.45
C THR A 283 5.04 -3.25 -5.83
N SER A 284 5.10 -4.10 -6.85
CA SER A 284 5.16 -3.67 -8.24
C SER A 284 4.49 -4.71 -9.15
N ALA A 285 3.68 -4.22 -10.09
CA ALA A 285 2.98 -5.05 -11.07
C ALA A 285 2.19 -6.24 -10.47
N GLY A 286 1.58 -6.04 -9.30
CA GLY A 286 0.80 -7.08 -8.61
C GLY A 286 1.63 -8.11 -7.85
N PHE A 287 2.93 -7.86 -7.64
CA PHE A 287 3.81 -8.71 -6.84
C PHE A 287 4.42 -7.94 -5.68
N VAL A 288 4.67 -8.64 -4.58
CA VAL A 288 5.64 -8.17 -3.57
C VAL A 288 7.03 -8.30 -4.16
N VAL A 289 7.80 -7.23 -4.07
CA VAL A 289 9.14 -7.13 -4.65
C VAL A 289 10.12 -6.78 -3.55
N TYR A 290 11.28 -7.44 -3.55
CA TYR A 290 12.42 -7.01 -2.74
C TYR A 290 13.63 -6.70 -3.64
N CYS A 291 14.39 -5.72 -3.19
CA CYS A 291 15.63 -5.30 -3.84
C CYS A 291 16.81 -5.57 -2.90
N ASN A 292 17.90 -6.09 -3.45
CA ASN A 292 19.18 -6.20 -2.74
C ASN A 292 20.34 -5.75 -3.62
N VAL A 293 21.38 -5.23 -2.97
CA VAL A 293 22.63 -4.82 -3.59
C VAL A 293 23.76 -5.66 -3.03
N TYR A 294 24.57 -6.24 -3.92
CA TYR A 294 25.68 -7.11 -3.57
C TYR A 294 26.98 -6.66 -4.26
N SER A 295 28.11 -7.01 -3.65
CA SER A 295 29.45 -6.84 -4.21
C SER A 295 29.99 -8.20 -4.66
N GLU A 296 30.51 -8.31 -5.89
CA GLU A 296 31.33 -9.46 -6.25
C GLU A 296 32.76 -9.24 -5.72
N ASN A 297 33.27 -10.22 -4.98
CA ASN A 297 34.51 -10.11 -4.18
C ASN A 297 35.77 -9.81 -5.02
N ASN A 298 35.73 -9.95 -6.34
CA ASN A 298 36.92 -9.91 -7.20
C ASN A 298 36.96 -8.75 -8.20
N ALA A 299 35.88 -7.97 -8.39
CA ALA A 299 35.81 -6.98 -9.49
C ALA A 299 35.39 -5.56 -9.06
N GLY A 300 35.01 -5.35 -7.80
CA GLY A 300 34.46 -4.05 -7.36
C GLY A 300 33.13 -3.68 -8.02
N GLU A 301 32.54 -4.59 -8.81
CA GLU A 301 31.23 -4.48 -9.44
C GLU A 301 30.13 -4.58 -8.38
N ARG A 302 29.18 -3.64 -8.45
CA ARG A 302 27.96 -3.67 -7.63
C ARG A 302 26.82 -4.17 -8.50
N GLY A 303 26.11 -5.18 -8.02
CA GLY A 303 24.90 -5.69 -8.67
C GLY A 303 23.66 -5.32 -7.88
N ILE A 304 22.64 -4.78 -8.55
CA ILE A 304 21.27 -4.68 -8.02
C ILE A 304 20.48 -5.87 -8.54
N ARG A 305 19.88 -6.64 -7.65
CA ARG A 305 18.88 -7.65 -8.02
C ARG A 305 17.52 -7.24 -7.48
N VAL A 306 16.51 -7.52 -8.30
CA VAL A 306 15.11 -7.31 -7.98
C VAL A 306 14.42 -8.65 -8.08
N TRP A 307 13.80 -9.09 -7.00
CA TRP A 307 13.10 -10.36 -6.90
C TRP A 307 11.64 -10.11 -6.63
N ARG A 308 10.78 -10.96 -7.18
CA ARG A 308 9.35 -10.95 -6.92
C ARG A 308 8.92 -12.20 -6.18
N LEU A 309 8.00 -12.06 -5.24
CA LEU A 309 7.40 -13.15 -4.51
C LEU A 309 6.32 -13.80 -5.38
N VAL A 310 6.42 -15.09 -5.63
CA VAL A 310 5.51 -15.86 -6.50
C VAL A 310 4.74 -16.95 -5.74
N SER A 311 5.15 -17.26 -4.51
CA SER A 311 4.48 -18.23 -3.64
C SER A 311 4.64 -17.82 -2.17
N THR A 312 3.74 -18.27 -1.31
CA THR A 312 3.83 -18.12 0.16
C THR A 312 4.39 -19.36 0.85
N ASN A 313 4.86 -20.35 0.09
CA ASN A 313 5.50 -21.54 0.66
C ASN A 313 6.77 -21.15 1.43
N GLU A 314 7.07 -21.89 2.50
CA GLU A 314 8.28 -21.70 3.32
C GLU A 314 9.54 -22.25 2.60
N HIS A 315 9.84 -21.74 1.42
CA HIS A 315 10.95 -22.20 0.60
C HIS A 315 11.58 -21.05 -0.21
N PRO A 316 12.92 -21.02 -0.41
CA PRO A 316 13.57 -19.99 -1.23
C PRO A 316 13.02 -19.82 -2.65
N ASN A 317 12.52 -20.91 -3.24
CA ASN A 317 11.88 -20.91 -4.58
C ASN A 317 10.55 -20.13 -4.62
N SER A 318 10.06 -19.65 -3.48
CA SER A 318 8.96 -18.70 -3.42
C SER A 318 9.33 -17.34 -4.04
N TRP A 319 10.62 -17.10 -4.30
CA TRP A 319 11.11 -15.91 -4.98
C TRP A 319 11.59 -16.22 -6.40
N GLN A 320 11.27 -15.31 -7.32
CA GLN A 320 11.76 -15.34 -8.69
C GLN A 320 12.56 -14.08 -8.98
N LEU A 321 13.77 -14.24 -9.53
CA LEU A 321 14.59 -13.12 -9.98
C LEU A 321 13.91 -12.44 -11.18
N SER A 322 13.59 -11.15 -11.04
CA SER A 322 12.96 -10.36 -12.10
C SER A 322 13.98 -9.53 -12.89
N TRP A 323 14.95 -8.93 -12.20
CA TRP A 323 15.97 -8.09 -12.83
C TRP A 323 17.32 -8.27 -12.13
N ASN A 324 18.41 -8.17 -12.91
CA ASN A 324 19.77 -8.13 -12.40
C ASN A 324 20.58 -7.11 -13.22
N VAL A 325 20.98 -6.03 -12.57
CA VAL A 325 21.76 -4.95 -13.20
C VAL A 325 23.11 -4.88 -12.52
N LYS A 326 24.19 -5.03 -13.27
CA LYS A 326 25.56 -4.86 -12.78
C LYS A 326 26.10 -3.50 -13.22
N THR A 327 26.79 -2.82 -12.32
CA THR A 327 27.50 -1.57 -12.63
C THR A 327 28.93 -1.58 -12.09
N LYS A 328 29.84 -1.02 -12.88
CA LYS A 328 31.24 -0.72 -12.51
C LYS A 328 31.40 0.67 -11.92
N GLU A 329 30.42 1.56 -12.10
CA GLU A 329 30.50 2.94 -11.64
C GLU A 329 30.09 3.05 -10.17
N ARG A 330 31.05 3.42 -9.32
CA ARG A 330 30.80 3.65 -7.88
C ARG A 330 29.82 4.82 -7.66
N SER A 331 29.89 5.88 -8.47
CA SER A 331 29.13 7.13 -8.32
C SER A 331 27.63 7.02 -8.68
N ALA A 332 27.23 6.08 -9.53
CA ALA A 332 25.84 5.94 -9.95
C ALA A 332 24.92 5.44 -8.81
N LEU A 333 25.48 4.76 -7.81
CA LEU A 333 24.72 4.19 -6.68
C LEU A 333 24.78 5.05 -5.41
N VAL A 334 25.71 6.02 -5.32
CA VAL A 334 25.81 6.96 -4.18
C VAL A 334 24.57 7.85 -4.06
N LYS A 335 23.85 8.09 -5.16
CA LYS A 335 22.58 8.84 -5.10
C LYS A 335 21.43 8.12 -4.38
N LEU A 336 21.57 6.81 -4.13
CA LEU A 336 20.70 6.04 -3.21
C LEU A 336 21.25 6.01 -1.78
N GLU A 337 22.50 6.40 -1.55
CA GLU A 337 23.18 6.37 -0.24
C GLU A 337 22.67 7.51 0.69
N ASP A 338 22.19 8.63 0.13
CA ASP A 338 21.68 9.77 0.92
C ASP A 338 20.14 9.77 1.10
N THR A 339 19.44 8.79 0.54
CA THR A 339 17.97 8.65 0.71
C THR A 339 17.66 7.49 1.65
N GLN A 340 17.98 7.64 2.94
CA GLN A 340 17.36 6.81 3.96
C GLN A 340 15.89 7.22 4.11
N VAL A 341 15.02 6.51 3.37
CA VAL A 341 13.56 6.48 3.58
C VAL A 341 13.20 5.37 4.56
#